data_AF-M2RKU0-F1
#
_entry.id   AF-M2RKU0-F1
#
_cell.length_a   1.000
_cell.length_b   1.000
_cell.length_c   1.000
_cell.angle_alpha   90.00
_cell.angle_beta   90.00
_cell.angle_gamma   90.00
#
_symmetry.space_group_name_H-M   'P 1'
#
loop_
_entity.id
_entity.type
_entity.pdbx_description
1 polymer ?
#
loop_
_entity_poly.entity_id
_entity_poly.type
_entity_poly.pdbx_seq_one_letter_code
_entity_poly.pdbx_strand_id
1 'polypeptide(L)'
;MSVGSVVKQNIWVTTLSRDPMTVGAAVAIAMINAVSNSLSTYSSVTSISSASTEAGFPQPALLIGSTIYVVGILTELVAGIQREQFKADPNNKGKMCTGSLWSLARYINY
;
A
#
# COMPACT_ATOMS: atom_id res chain seq x y z
N MET A 1 11.42 3.28 -3.95
CA MET A 1 10.45 4.35 -4.27
C MET A 1 9.27 4.26 -3.31
N SER A 2 8.72 5.39 -2.87
CA SER A 2 7.57 5.43 -1.94
C SER A 2 6.26 5.95 -2.54
N VAL A 3 6.25 6.37 -3.81
CA VAL A 3 5.11 7.08 -4.43
C VAL A 3 3.80 6.31 -4.29
N GLY A 4 3.78 5.02 -4.63
CA GLY A 4 2.57 4.20 -4.51
C GLY A 4 2.09 4.12 -3.06
N SER A 5 3.00 3.97 -2.11
CA SER A 5 2.69 3.87 -0.68
C SER A 5 2.04 5.15 -0.16
N VAL A 6 2.52 6.32 -0.60
CA VAL A 6 1.92 7.62 -0.28
C VAL A 6 0.52 7.75 -0.88
N VAL A 7 0.35 7.41 -2.16
CA VAL A 7 -0.96 7.47 -2.83
C VAL A 7 -1.97 6.56 -2.12
N LYS A 8 -1.59 5.30 -1.84
CA LYS A 8 -2.45 4.36 -1.12
C LYS A 8 -2.79 4.87 0.29
N GLN A 9 -1.83 5.43 1.01
CA GLN A 9 -2.05 5.98 2.35
C GLN A 9 -3.04 7.16 2.32
N ASN A 10 -2.93 8.05 1.34
CA ASN A 10 -3.86 9.17 1.18
C ASN A 10 -5.27 8.70 0.86
N ILE A 11 -5.41 7.73 -0.04
CA ILE A 11 -6.70 7.10 -0.33
C ILE A 11 -7.26 6.45 0.95
N TRP A 12 -6.44 5.71 1.70
CA TRP A 12 -6.86 5.08 2.94
C TRP A 12 -7.38 6.08 3.97
N VAL A 13 -6.65 7.16 4.25
CA VAL A 13 -7.06 8.20 5.22
C VAL A 13 -8.36 8.87 4.80
N THR A 14 -8.54 9.14 3.51
CA THR A 14 -9.67 9.96 3.01
C THR A 14 -10.94 9.16 2.76
N THR A 15 -10.83 7.90 2.29
CA THR A 15 -12.00 7.15 1.82
C THR A 15 -12.21 5.81 2.53
N LEU A 16 -11.21 5.23 3.19
CA LEU A 16 -11.32 3.90 3.82
C LEU A 16 -11.27 3.89 5.34
N SER A 17 -10.71 4.93 5.97
CA SER A 17 -10.61 5.01 7.42
C SER A 17 -11.97 5.26 8.03
N ARG A 18 -12.52 4.25 8.72
CA ARG A 18 -13.80 4.37 9.44
C ARG A 18 -13.66 4.73 10.91
N ASP A 19 -12.49 4.50 11.47
CA ASP A 19 -12.24 4.72 12.89
C ASP A 19 -11.57 6.09 13.11
N PRO A 20 -12.04 6.89 14.08
CA PRO A 20 -11.41 8.15 14.40
C PRO A 20 -9.99 7.89 14.96
N MET A 21 -9.01 8.55 14.37
CA MET A 21 -7.62 8.47 14.83
C MET A 21 -7.32 9.62 15.79
N THR A 22 -6.67 9.32 16.91
CA THR A 22 -6.23 10.36 17.84
C THR A 22 -5.10 11.20 17.21
N VAL A 23 -5.03 12.49 17.56
CA VAL A 23 -4.02 13.41 17.02
C VAL A 23 -2.59 12.89 17.29
N GLY A 24 -2.34 12.34 18.48
CA GLY A 24 -1.04 11.77 18.84
C GLY A 24 -0.64 10.59 17.96
N ALA A 25 -1.57 9.65 17.70
CA ALA A 25 -1.31 8.53 16.80
C ALA A 25 -1.07 9.00 15.36
N ALA A 26 -1.82 10.01 14.90
CA ALA A 26 -1.65 10.58 13.56
C ALA A 26 -0.27 11.20 13.36
N VAL A 27 0.21 11.99 14.31
CA VAL A 27 1.56 12.58 14.26
C VAL A 27 2.64 11.50 14.26
N ALA A 28 2.51 10.48 15.10
CA ALA A 28 3.46 9.36 15.15
C ALA A 28 3.54 8.60 13.81
N ILE A 29 2.38 8.24 13.24
CA ILE A 29 2.30 7.55 11.94
C ILE A 29 2.89 8.43 10.83
N ALA A 30 2.59 9.72 10.83
CA ALA A 30 3.12 10.66 9.84
C ALA A 30 4.66 10.74 9.90
N MET A 31 5.25 10.81 11.10
CA MET A 31 6.71 10.82 11.26
C MET A 31 7.37 9.53 10.79
N ILE A 32 6.81 8.37 11.18
CA ILE A 32 7.33 7.07 10.75
C ILE A 32 7.26 6.96 9.21
N ASN A 33 6.13 7.32 8.61
CA ASN A 33 5.97 7.34 7.16
C ASN A 33 6.97 8.28 6.48
N ALA A 34 7.19 9.48 7.02
CA ALA A 34 8.14 10.44 6.45
C ALA A 34 9.57 9.87 6.43
N VAL A 35 10.01 9.27 7.53
CA VAL A 35 11.35 8.67 7.63
C VAL A 35 11.48 7.46 6.71
N SER A 36 10.55 6.50 6.80
CA SER A 36 10.59 5.28 5.99
C SER A 36 10.50 5.58 4.50
N ASN A 37 9.58 6.46 4.08
CA ASN A 37 9.43 6.81 2.67
C ASN A 37 10.65 7.55 2.12
N SER A 38 11.30 8.39 2.92
CA SER A 38 12.53 9.07 2.54
C SER A 38 13.65 8.06 2.34
N LEU A 39 13.85 7.15 3.30
CA LEU A 39 14.87 6.10 3.22
C LEU A 39 14.62 5.16 2.02
N SER A 40 13.39 4.68 1.84
CA SER A 40 13.01 3.81 0.72
C SER A 40 13.15 4.49 -0.64
N THR A 41 12.99 5.81 -0.72
CA THR A 41 13.20 6.56 -1.96
C THR A 41 14.68 6.74 -2.23
N TYR A 42 15.45 7.16 -1.22
CA TYR A 42 16.90 7.32 -1.32
C TYR A 42 17.58 6.02 -1.76
N SER A 43 17.35 4.91 -1.04
CA SER A 43 17.96 3.61 -1.37
C SER A 43 17.61 3.12 -2.77
N SER A 44 16.37 3.38 -3.21
CA SER A 44 15.90 2.98 -4.54
C SER A 44 16.53 3.78 -5.66
N VAL A 45 16.66 5.10 -5.51
CA VAL A 45 17.31 5.96 -6.50
C VAL A 45 18.79 5.58 -6.60
N THR A 46 19.48 5.47 -5.47
CA THR A 46 20.89 5.06 -5.44
C THR A 46 21.09 3.70 -6.10
N SER A 47 20.28 2.69 -5.77
CA SER A 47 20.40 1.35 -6.35
C SER A 47 20.20 1.36 -7.87
N ILE A 48 19.22 2.09 -8.39
CA ILE A 48 18.94 2.16 -9.83
C ILE A 48 20.06 2.91 -10.55
N SER A 49 20.48 4.06 -10.01
CA SER A 49 21.54 4.90 -10.60
C SER A 49 22.91 4.23 -10.59
N SER A 50 23.26 3.50 -9.52
CA SER A 50 24.52 2.75 -9.46
C SER A 50 24.51 1.54 -10.40
N ALA A 51 23.37 0.89 -10.59
CA ALA A 51 23.29 -0.25 -11.49
C ALA A 51 23.19 0.16 -12.97
N SER A 52 22.87 1.43 -13.29
CA SER A 52 22.78 1.90 -14.68
C SER A 52 24.14 2.15 -15.33
N THR A 53 25.22 2.24 -14.56
CA THR A 53 26.60 2.40 -15.10
C THR A 53 27.23 1.07 -15.51
N GLU A 54 26.81 -0.05 -14.91
CA GLU A 54 27.47 -1.36 -15.08
C GLU A 54 26.60 -2.41 -15.80
N ALA A 55 25.28 -2.21 -15.90
CA ALA A 55 24.35 -3.19 -16.46
C ALA A 55 23.46 -2.59 -17.56
N GLY A 56 23.08 -3.43 -18.53
CA GLY A 56 22.09 -3.07 -19.55
C GLY A 56 20.74 -2.70 -18.93
N PHE A 57 20.17 -1.58 -19.36
CA PHE A 57 18.87 -1.12 -18.91
C PHE A 57 17.74 -1.68 -19.82
N PRO A 58 16.63 -2.19 -19.27
CA PRO A 58 16.27 -2.26 -17.85
C PRO A 58 16.85 -3.49 -17.11
N GLN A 59 17.24 -3.30 -15.85
CA GLN A 59 17.77 -4.39 -15.03
C GLN A 59 16.66 -5.41 -14.68
N PRO A 60 16.92 -6.73 -14.76
CA PRO A 60 15.91 -7.74 -14.39
C PRO A 60 15.38 -7.59 -12.96
N ALA A 61 16.26 -7.24 -12.00
CA ALA A 61 15.88 -7.00 -10.62
C ALA A 61 14.90 -5.82 -10.48
N LEU A 62 15.08 -4.77 -11.30
CA LEU A 62 14.17 -3.62 -11.34
C LEU A 62 12.78 -4.04 -11.86
N LEU A 63 12.72 -4.86 -12.91
CA LEU A 63 11.47 -5.37 -13.47
C LEU A 63 10.71 -6.26 -12.48
N ILE A 64 11.39 -7.24 -11.88
CA ILE A 64 10.77 -8.18 -10.93
C ILE A 64 10.34 -7.43 -9.66
N GLY A 65 11.22 -6.60 -9.09
CA GLY A 65 10.92 -5.85 -7.88
C GLY A 65 9.76 -4.86 -8.06
N SER A 66 9.73 -4.12 -9.17
CA SER A 66 8.63 -3.20 -9.48
C SER A 66 7.32 -3.94 -9.73
N THR A 67 7.35 -5.09 -10.41
CA THR A 67 6.15 -5.91 -10.65
C THR A 67 5.56 -6.42 -9.34
N ILE A 68 6.38 -7.01 -8.46
CA ILE A 68 5.93 -7.50 -7.16
C ILE A 68 5.38 -6.34 -6.30
N TYR A 69 6.06 -5.19 -6.32
CA TYR A 69 5.61 -3.99 -5.61
C TYR A 69 4.23 -3.52 -6.09
N VAL A 70 4.03 -3.41 -7.40
CA VAL A 70 2.76 -2.96 -8.00
C VAL A 70 1.64 -3.96 -7.71
N VAL A 71 1.89 -5.26 -7.85
CA VAL A 71 0.88 -6.29 -7.57
C VAL A 71 0.49 -6.27 -6.09
N GLY A 72 1.46 -6.19 -5.19
CA GLY A 72 1.20 -6.14 -3.74
C GLY A 72 0.38 -4.93 -3.34
N ILE A 73 0.79 -3.73 -3.76
CA ILE A 73 0.10 -2.49 -3.37
C ILE A 73 -1.30 -2.38 -3.96
N LEU A 74 -1.51 -2.86 -5.19
CA LEU A 74 -2.83 -2.91 -5.81
C LEU A 74 -3.73 -3.94 -5.12
N THR A 75 -3.20 -5.11 -4.79
CA THR A 75 -3.97 -6.14 -4.07
C THR A 75 -4.46 -5.60 -2.74
N GLU A 76 -3.60 -4.92 -1.98
CA GLU A 76 -3.96 -4.28 -0.73
C GLU A 76 -5.03 -3.20 -0.92
N LEU A 77 -4.84 -2.30 -1.89
CA LEU A 77 -5.80 -1.21 -2.16
C LEU A 77 -7.17 -1.75 -2.57
N VAL A 78 -7.21 -2.71 -3.50
CA VAL A 78 -8.44 -3.32 -4.01
C VAL A 78 -9.15 -4.09 -2.89
N ALA A 79 -8.42 -4.84 -2.07
CA ALA A 79 -9.00 -5.52 -0.91
C ALA A 79 -9.65 -4.53 0.07
N GLY A 80 -8.99 -3.39 0.32
CA GLY A 80 -9.54 -2.31 1.13
C GLY A 80 -10.84 -1.76 0.55
N ILE A 81 -10.84 -1.41 -0.75
CA ILE A 81 -12.02 -0.85 -1.44
C ILE A 81 -13.19 -1.83 -1.40
N GLN A 82 -12.94 -3.12 -1.68
CA GLN A 82 -13.96 -4.17 -1.60
C GLN A 82 -14.59 -4.25 -0.21
N ARG A 83 -13.77 -4.17 0.85
CA ARG A 83 -14.24 -4.21 2.23
C ARG A 83 -15.11 -3.00 2.56
N GLU A 84 -14.71 -1.82 2.08
CA GLU A 84 -15.44 -0.59 2.33
C GLU A 84 -16.79 -0.58 1.63
N GLN A 85 -16.84 -0.99 0.36
CA GLN A 85 -18.07 -1.17 -0.41
C GLN A 85 -19.01 -2.19 0.24
N PHE A 86 -18.49 -3.36 0.64
CA PHE A 86 -19.30 -4.39 1.29
C PHE A 86 -19.97 -3.88 2.56
N LYS A 87 -19.22 -3.17 3.41
CA LYS A 87 -19.70 -2.61 4.68
C LYS A 87 -20.53 -1.33 4.51
N ALA A 88 -20.54 -0.70 3.33
CA ALA A 88 -21.37 0.47 3.07
C ALA A 88 -22.86 0.10 2.96
N ASP A 89 -23.17 -1.15 2.59
CA ASP A 89 -24.52 -1.67 2.59
C ASP A 89 -25.02 -1.93 4.03
N PRO A 90 -26.11 -1.28 4.49
CA PRO A 90 -26.66 -1.51 5.81
C PRO A 90 -27.11 -2.95 6.06
N ASN A 91 -27.42 -3.74 5.02
CA ASN A 91 -27.77 -5.16 5.13
C ASN A 91 -26.58 -6.05 5.51
N ASN A 92 -25.35 -5.53 5.40
CA ASN A 92 -24.11 -6.22 5.72
C ASN A 92 -23.55 -5.82 7.10
N LYS A 93 -24.30 -5.03 7.89
CA LYS A 93 -23.91 -4.68 9.26
C LYS A 93 -23.68 -5.95 10.10
N GLY A 94 -22.51 -6.02 10.73
CA GLY A 94 -22.09 -7.17 11.55
C GLY A 94 -21.64 -8.40 10.76
N LYS A 95 -21.74 -8.41 9.42
CA LYS A 95 -21.28 -9.52 8.58
C LYS A 95 -19.82 -9.35 8.20
N MET A 96 -19.13 -10.47 8.04
CA MET A 96 -17.76 -10.52 7.53
C MET A 96 -17.78 -10.43 6.01
N CYS A 97 -16.81 -9.71 5.43
CA CYS A 97 -16.61 -9.71 3.98
C CYS A 97 -15.90 -11.02 3.61
N THR A 98 -16.57 -11.91 2.87
CA THR A 98 -16.04 -13.22 2.47
C THR A 98 -15.98 -13.42 0.95
N GLY A 99 -16.37 -12.41 0.18
CA GLY A 99 -16.39 -12.47 -1.29
C GLY A 99 -15.07 -12.02 -1.93
N SER A 100 -14.88 -12.40 -3.20
CA SER A 100 -13.75 -11.96 -4.03
C SER A 100 -12.39 -12.26 -3.36
N LEU A 101 -11.48 -11.29 -3.27
CA LEU A 101 -10.16 -11.44 -2.65
C LEU A 101 -10.25 -11.92 -1.19
N TRP A 102 -11.30 -11.56 -0.47
CA TRP A 102 -11.51 -11.97 0.92
C TRP A 102 -11.90 -13.45 1.06
N SER A 103 -12.24 -14.13 -0.03
CA SER A 103 -12.41 -15.59 -0.03
C SER A 103 -11.08 -16.34 0.00
N LEU A 104 -9.97 -15.70 -0.38
CA LEU A 104 -8.66 -16.34 -0.50
C LEU A 104 -7.90 -16.35 0.83
N ALA A 105 -8.01 -15.26 1.59
CA ALA A 105 -7.33 -15.13 2.88
C ALA A 105 -8.12 -14.24 3.84
N ARG A 106 -7.98 -14.51 5.15
CA ARG A 106 -8.60 -13.72 6.22
C ARG A 106 -8.08 -12.27 6.28
N TYR A 107 -6.82 -12.07 5.91
CA TYR A 107 -6.11 -10.80 5.97
C TYR A 107 -5.43 -10.52 4.62
N ILE A 108 -6.19 -10.59 3.51
CA ILE A 108 -5.65 -10.44 2.15
C ILE A 108 -5.03 -9.06 1.88
N ASN A 109 -5.32 -8.08 2.74
CA ASN A 109 -4.76 -6.74 2.69
C ASN A 109 -3.45 -6.58 3.49
N TYR A 110 -2.84 -7.68 3.93
CA TYR A 110 -1.53 -7.74 4.59
C TYR A 110 -0.60 -8.63 3.77
#